data_AF-A0A285D5X3-F1
#
_entry.id   AF-A0A285D5X3-F1
#
_cell.length_a   1.000
_cell.length_b   1.000
_cell.length_c   1.000
_cell.angle_alpha   90.00
_cell.angle_beta   90.00
_cell.angle_gamma   90.00
#
_symmetry.space_group_name_H-M   'P 1'
#
loop_
_entity.id
_entity.type
_entity.pdbx_description
1 polymer ?
#
loop_
_entity_poly.entity_id
_entity_poly.type
_entity_poly.pdbx_seq_one_letter_code
_entity_poly.pdbx_strand_id
1 'polypeptide(L)'
;MRPSGRDFPLQPHFGVNRIANWSPSVSTTITTEGLPITSVGTVSHPTLASTNLAASMRRWRLTSAAVADSVADQRSAGWACWRGNAAGLGGWTFVTRISLTTLQTTGMGFFGLYGSTAALATTLTLATAVTCIGIGFQRGTHTRWQMVTNDASGAPTLTDMGASFAIATGGVLTLFIAAPPNGSSVWVRVVDEVSGAVFEQEITADLPANTQFLSPRLFMNTGATAAAVAYDCAGAYLETDY
;
A
#
# COMPACT_ATOMS: atom_id res chain seq x y z
N MET A 1 11.48 20.41 -16.22
CA MET A 1 10.63 20.74 -15.04
C MET A 1 9.17 20.56 -15.42
N ARG A 2 8.47 19.63 -14.76
CA ARG A 2 7.00 19.53 -14.88
C ARG A 2 6.34 20.60 -13.99
N PRO A 3 5.05 20.96 -14.22
CA PRO A 3 4.34 22.00 -13.48
C PRO A 3 4.29 21.84 -11.96
N SER A 4 4.61 20.66 -11.43
CA SER A 4 4.62 20.35 -9.99
C SER A 4 5.99 20.53 -9.30
N GLY A 5 7.04 20.94 -10.02
CA GLY A 5 8.38 21.14 -9.44
C GLY A 5 9.07 19.86 -8.95
N ARG A 6 8.52 18.67 -9.24
CA ARG A 6 9.11 17.38 -8.90
C ARG A 6 9.93 16.83 -10.05
N ASP A 7 11.21 16.57 -9.79
CA ASP A 7 12.07 15.79 -10.67
C ASP A 7 11.78 14.30 -10.41
N PHE A 8 11.30 13.60 -11.44
CA PHE A 8 11.13 12.15 -11.40
C PHE A 8 12.15 11.50 -12.34
N PRO A 9 12.69 10.32 -12.02
CA PRO A 9 13.45 9.55 -13.00
C PRO A 9 12.60 9.32 -14.25
N LEU A 10 13.20 9.42 -15.43
CA LEU A 10 12.53 9.09 -16.69
C LEU A 10 12.02 7.65 -16.59
N GLN A 11 10.73 7.45 -16.83
CA GLN A 11 10.14 6.12 -16.80
C GLN A 11 10.79 5.23 -17.87
N PRO A 12 11.33 4.05 -17.52
CA PRO A 12 11.86 3.10 -18.49
C PRO A 12 10.78 2.71 -19.51
N HIS A 13 11.22 2.36 -20.72
CA HIS A 13 10.31 2.02 -21.80
C HIS A 13 9.45 0.78 -21.45
N PHE A 14 8.12 0.88 -21.51
CA PHE A 14 7.20 -0.20 -21.13
C PHE A 14 7.28 -1.47 -21.97
N GLY A 15 7.91 -1.40 -23.14
CA GLY A 15 8.20 -2.60 -23.93
C GLY A 15 9.31 -3.47 -23.35
N VAL A 16 10.18 -2.93 -22.48
CA VAL A 16 11.27 -3.70 -21.85
C VAL A 16 10.92 -4.14 -20.44
N ASN A 17 10.24 -3.30 -19.66
CA ASN A 17 9.84 -3.62 -18.28
C ASN A 17 8.40 -4.11 -18.23
N ARG A 18 8.08 -5.01 -17.30
CA ARG A 18 6.70 -5.45 -17.08
C ARG A 18 6.08 -4.56 -16.04
N ILE A 19 5.12 -3.76 -16.48
CA ILE A 19 4.36 -2.86 -15.62
C ILE A 19 3.03 -3.48 -15.23
N ALA A 20 2.60 -3.18 -14.03
CA ALA A 20 1.23 -3.35 -13.58
C ALA A 20 0.77 -2.08 -12.86
N ASN A 21 -0.47 -1.67 -13.12
CA ASN A 21 -0.99 -0.41 -12.62
C ASN A 21 -2.48 -0.52 -12.30
N TRP A 22 -2.90 0.08 -11.19
CA TRP A 22 -4.28 0.40 -10.86
C TRP A 22 -4.46 1.90 -10.82
N SER A 23 -5.41 2.42 -11.59
CA SER A 23 -5.63 3.85 -11.72
C SER A 23 -7.11 4.24 -11.58
N PRO A 24 -7.39 5.46 -11.08
CA PRO A 24 -8.76 5.95 -10.93
C PRO A 24 -9.48 6.07 -12.28
N SER A 25 -10.71 5.58 -12.34
CA SER A 25 -11.59 5.70 -13.50
C SER A 25 -12.86 6.47 -13.12
N VAL A 26 -14.04 5.99 -13.53
CA VAL A 26 -15.35 6.57 -13.23
C VAL A 26 -16.29 5.52 -12.64
N SER A 27 -17.35 5.97 -11.96
CA SER A 27 -18.36 5.10 -11.37
C SER A 27 -17.75 4.13 -10.35
N THR A 28 -17.89 2.81 -10.55
CA THR A 28 -17.49 1.74 -9.63
C THR A 28 -16.29 0.92 -10.10
N THR A 29 -15.69 1.28 -11.24
CA THR A 29 -14.60 0.49 -11.87
C THR A 29 -13.25 1.14 -11.64
N ILE A 30 -12.22 0.34 -11.35
CA ILE A 30 -10.82 0.79 -11.33
C ILE A 30 -10.16 0.29 -12.61
N THR A 31 -9.40 1.15 -13.29
CA THR A 31 -8.67 0.75 -14.49
C THR A 31 -7.44 -0.06 -14.07
N THR A 32 -7.29 -1.25 -14.64
CA THR A 32 -6.16 -2.14 -14.36
C THR A 32 -5.37 -2.46 -15.62
N GLU A 33 -4.05 -2.47 -15.50
CA GLU A 33 -3.10 -2.95 -16.50
C GLU A 33 -2.13 -3.92 -15.83
N GLY A 34 -1.77 -5.03 -16.49
CA GLY A 34 -0.78 -6.01 -16.01
C GLY A 34 -1.22 -6.90 -14.84
N LEU A 35 -2.03 -6.41 -13.89
CA LEU A 35 -2.52 -7.16 -12.73
C LEU A 35 -4.01 -6.92 -12.44
N PRO A 36 -4.81 -7.99 -12.24
CA PRO A 36 -6.21 -7.86 -11.86
C PRO A 36 -6.35 -7.28 -10.45
N ILE A 37 -7.50 -6.66 -10.17
CA ILE A 37 -7.88 -6.19 -8.84
C ILE A 37 -9.17 -6.87 -8.38
N THR A 38 -9.17 -7.36 -7.15
CA THR A 38 -10.34 -7.86 -6.43
C THR A 38 -10.61 -6.91 -5.27
N SER A 39 -11.82 -6.36 -5.20
CA SER A 39 -12.23 -5.44 -4.14
C SER A 39 -13.28 -6.08 -3.23
N VAL A 40 -13.13 -5.92 -1.92
CA VAL A 40 -14.16 -6.15 -0.91
C VAL A 40 -14.48 -4.79 -0.28
N GLY A 41 -15.73 -4.36 -0.42
CA GLY A 41 -16.17 -3.00 -0.11
C GLY A 41 -16.67 -2.28 -1.36
N THR A 42 -17.21 -1.08 -1.17
CA THR A 42 -17.75 -0.25 -2.25
C THR A 42 -16.66 0.62 -2.86
N VAL A 43 -16.42 0.46 -4.15
CA VAL A 43 -15.57 1.35 -4.94
C VAL A 43 -16.38 2.54 -5.42
N SER A 44 -15.85 3.74 -5.24
CA SER A 44 -16.41 4.98 -5.77
C SER A 44 -15.30 5.94 -6.22
N HIS A 45 -15.66 6.97 -6.98
CA HIS A 45 -14.73 7.99 -7.45
C HIS A 45 -15.23 9.37 -7.00
N PRO A 46 -14.75 9.89 -5.86
CA PRO A 46 -15.18 11.19 -5.36
C PRO A 46 -14.91 12.31 -6.38
N THR A 47 -15.84 13.26 -6.46
CA THR A 47 -15.67 14.47 -7.28
C THR A 47 -14.43 15.26 -6.81
N LEU A 48 -13.68 15.80 -7.76
CA LEU A 48 -12.57 16.68 -7.47
C LEU A 48 -13.06 17.96 -6.79
N ALA A 49 -12.35 18.38 -5.75
CA ALA A 49 -12.60 19.65 -5.09
C ALA A 49 -11.26 20.36 -4.77
N SER A 50 -11.26 21.68 -4.80
CA SER A 50 -10.11 22.54 -4.55
C SER A 50 -9.94 22.91 -3.08
N THR A 51 -10.23 21.98 -2.16
CA THR A 51 -10.25 22.25 -0.71
C THR A 51 -8.99 21.75 0.01
N ASN A 52 -8.38 20.67 -0.46
CA ASN A 52 -7.12 20.12 0.05
C ASN A 52 -6.51 19.17 -0.99
N LEU A 53 -5.26 18.73 -0.74
CA LEU A 53 -4.53 17.85 -1.65
C LEU A 53 -5.26 16.53 -1.93
N ALA A 54 -5.79 15.87 -0.89
CA ALA A 54 -6.55 14.63 -1.04
C ALA A 54 -7.74 14.82 -1.99
N ALA A 55 -8.50 15.90 -1.79
CA ALA A 55 -9.69 16.24 -2.55
C ALA A 55 -9.39 16.67 -4.01
N SER A 56 -8.21 17.25 -4.26
CA SER A 56 -7.81 17.72 -5.59
C SER A 56 -7.20 16.64 -6.50
N MET A 57 -6.89 15.46 -5.96
CA MET A 57 -6.37 14.33 -6.75
C MET A 57 -7.49 13.48 -7.34
N ARG A 58 -7.29 13.03 -8.59
CA ARG A 58 -8.03 11.88 -9.14
C ARG A 58 -7.71 10.66 -8.28
N ARG A 59 -8.75 10.03 -7.74
CA ARG A 59 -8.64 8.91 -6.81
C ARG A 59 -9.88 8.03 -6.88
N TRP A 60 -9.72 6.76 -6.53
CA TRP A 60 -10.86 5.95 -6.12
C TRP A 60 -10.89 5.91 -4.58
N ARG A 61 -12.07 5.67 -4.04
CA ARG A 61 -12.32 5.40 -2.63
C ARG A 61 -12.82 3.98 -2.49
N LEU A 62 -12.27 3.25 -1.53
CA LEU A 62 -12.81 1.97 -1.09
C LEU A 62 -13.39 2.14 0.32
N THR A 63 -14.67 1.82 0.47
CA THR A 63 -15.40 1.92 1.74
C THR A 63 -15.89 0.54 2.17
N SER A 64 -15.65 0.14 3.41
CA SER A 64 -16.19 -1.10 3.97
C SER A 64 -17.70 -1.00 4.21
N ALA A 65 -18.35 -2.12 4.48
CA ALA A 65 -19.68 -2.07 5.12
C ALA A 65 -19.59 -1.41 6.51
N ALA A 66 -20.71 -0.84 6.97
CA ALA A 66 -20.85 -0.21 8.28
C ALA A 66 -21.34 -1.20 9.35
N VAL A 67 -20.72 -2.36 9.42
CA VAL A 67 -20.97 -3.39 10.45
C VAL A 67 -19.64 -3.85 11.04
N ALA A 68 -19.70 -4.51 12.20
CA ALA A 68 -18.52 -5.08 12.85
C ALA A 68 -17.80 -6.07 11.90
N ASP A 69 -16.49 -6.18 12.05
CA ASP A 69 -15.63 -7.11 11.30
C ASP A 69 -15.79 -7.01 9.78
N SER A 70 -15.95 -5.78 9.30
CA SER A 70 -15.99 -5.45 7.88
C SER A 70 -14.63 -4.96 7.39
N VAL A 71 -14.37 -5.11 6.10
CA VAL A 71 -13.12 -4.71 5.45
C VAL A 71 -13.33 -3.81 4.24
N ALA A 72 -12.38 -2.91 4.05
CA ALA A 72 -12.06 -2.32 2.77
C ALA A 72 -10.76 -3.00 2.31
N ASP A 73 -10.86 -4.03 1.46
CA ASP A 73 -9.72 -4.83 0.98
C ASP A 73 -9.61 -4.77 -0.55
N GLN A 74 -8.46 -4.34 -1.04
CA GLN A 74 -8.06 -4.48 -2.43
C GLN A 74 -6.79 -5.31 -2.54
N ARG A 75 -6.88 -6.33 -3.38
CA ARG A 75 -5.81 -7.28 -3.62
C ARG A 75 -5.70 -7.65 -5.07
N SER A 76 -4.52 -8.04 -5.51
CA SER A 76 -4.43 -8.75 -6.77
C SER A 76 -4.83 -10.21 -6.62
N ALA A 77 -5.58 -10.72 -7.60
CA ALA A 77 -5.83 -12.15 -7.74
C ALA A 77 -4.64 -12.91 -8.36
N GLY A 78 -3.58 -12.21 -8.77
CA GLY A 78 -2.34 -12.77 -9.29
C GLY A 78 -1.12 -12.40 -8.44
N TRP A 79 -0.07 -13.21 -8.57
CA TRP A 79 1.25 -12.86 -8.05
C TRP A 79 1.90 -11.79 -8.91
N ALA A 80 2.62 -10.86 -8.29
CA ALA A 80 3.16 -9.70 -8.97
C ALA A 80 4.69 -9.69 -9.02
N CYS A 81 5.35 -10.02 -7.91
CA CYS A 81 6.80 -9.93 -7.81
C CYS A 81 7.33 -10.88 -6.74
N TRP A 82 8.65 -11.03 -6.68
CA TRP A 82 9.39 -11.79 -5.68
C TRP A 82 10.81 -11.22 -5.60
N ARG A 83 11.52 -11.45 -4.50
CA ARG A 83 12.87 -10.87 -4.34
C ARG A 83 13.91 -11.51 -5.26
N GLY A 84 13.75 -12.79 -5.59
CA GLY A 84 14.71 -13.54 -6.40
C GLY A 84 15.69 -14.35 -5.55
N ASN A 85 16.14 -15.48 -6.07
CA ASN A 85 17.04 -16.42 -5.38
C ASN A 85 18.32 -16.76 -6.16
N ALA A 86 18.56 -16.11 -7.30
CA ALA A 86 19.74 -16.24 -8.11
C ALA A 86 20.03 -14.93 -8.87
N ALA A 87 21.28 -14.73 -9.29
CA ALA A 87 21.70 -13.51 -9.97
C ALA A 87 20.78 -13.18 -11.17
N GLY A 88 20.29 -11.94 -11.22
CA GLY A 88 19.41 -11.45 -12.29
C GLY A 88 17.94 -11.89 -12.19
N LEU A 89 17.54 -12.63 -11.14
CA LEU A 89 16.15 -13.02 -10.93
C LEU A 89 15.45 -12.14 -9.90
N GLY A 90 14.15 -11.94 -10.08
CA GLY A 90 13.33 -11.12 -9.20
C GLY A 90 13.63 -9.64 -9.36
N GLY A 91 13.51 -8.89 -8.26
CA GLY A 91 13.64 -7.44 -8.27
C GLY A 91 12.38 -6.75 -8.77
N TRP A 92 12.08 -5.61 -8.16
CA TRP A 92 10.83 -4.90 -8.40
C TRP A 92 10.85 -3.50 -7.79
N THR A 93 9.97 -2.65 -8.31
CA THR A 93 9.58 -1.37 -7.70
C THR A 93 8.06 -1.36 -7.51
N PHE A 94 7.60 -0.97 -6.33
CA PHE A 94 6.21 -0.76 -6.00
C PHE A 94 5.99 0.67 -5.52
N VAL A 95 4.97 1.34 -6.05
CA VAL A 95 4.58 2.69 -5.67
C VAL A 95 3.08 2.75 -5.47
N THR A 96 2.62 3.32 -4.35
CA THR A 96 1.20 3.61 -4.16
C THR A 96 1.01 4.95 -3.47
N ARG A 97 -0.06 5.66 -3.81
CA ARG A 97 -0.44 6.92 -3.15
C ARG A 97 -1.80 6.79 -2.50
N ILE A 98 -1.83 6.89 -1.18
CA ILE A 98 -3.00 6.65 -0.34
C ILE A 98 -3.37 7.86 0.52
N SER A 99 -4.64 7.93 0.90
CA SER A 99 -5.18 8.88 1.87
C SER A 99 -6.23 8.20 2.73
N LEU A 100 -6.26 8.49 4.03
CA LEU A 100 -7.28 7.94 4.92
C LEU A 100 -8.53 8.83 4.90
N THR A 101 -9.70 8.22 4.72
CA THR A 101 -10.98 8.91 4.65
C THR A 101 -11.78 8.72 5.93
N THR A 102 -11.91 7.46 6.38
CA THR A 102 -12.65 7.10 7.60
C THR A 102 -11.85 6.09 8.40
N LEU A 103 -11.65 6.38 9.68
CA LEU A 103 -10.91 5.53 10.63
C LEU A 103 -11.83 5.13 11.77
N GLN A 104 -11.60 3.92 12.29
CA GLN A 104 -12.22 3.46 13.53
C GLN A 104 -11.19 3.42 14.65
N THR A 105 -11.64 3.48 15.90
CA THR A 105 -10.77 3.58 17.09
C THR A 105 -9.92 2.33 17.33
N THR A 106 -10.36 1.18 16.83
CA THR A 106 -9.72 -0.14 16.99
C THR A 106 -9.36 -0.79 15.65
N GLY A 107 -9.66 -0.14 14.53
CA GLY A 107 -9.38 -0.65 13.19
C GLY A 107 -7.89 -0.67 12.85
N MET A 108 -7.51 -1.49 11.88
CA MET A 108 -6.15 -1.54 11.35
C MET A 108 -6.08 -1.12 9.88
N GLY A 109 -4.90 -0.71 9.43
CA GLY A 109 -4.60 -0.46 8.02
C GLY A 109 -3.27 -1.10 7.61
N PHE A 110 -3.19 -1.64 6.40
CA PHE A 110 -1.97 -2.15 5.78
C PHE A 110 -1.96 -1.83 4.28
N PHE A 111 -0.86 -1.28 3.79
CA PHE A 111 -0.69 -0.88 2.40
C PHE A 111 0.71 -1.25 1.93
N GLY A 112 0.82 -2.10 0.92
CA GLY A 112 2.10 -2.60 0.44
C GLY A 112 1.95 -3.89 -0.36
N LEU A 113 2.89 -4.80 -0.13
CA LEU A 113 2.97 -6.11 -0.76
C LEU A 113 2.79 -7.21 0.29
N TYR A 114 2.02 -8.25 -0.05
CA TYR A 114 1.67 -9.34 0.84
C TYR A 114 1.83 -10.68 0.12
N GLY A 115 2.33 -11.71 0.81
CA GLY A 115 2.49 -13.07 0.31
C GLY A 115 1.19 -13.86 0.21
N SER A 116 0.10 -13.22 -0.20
CA SER A 116 -1.22 -13.85 -0.36
C SER A 116 -2.07 -13.14 -1.41
N THR A 117 -2.63 -13.90 -2.35
CA THR A 117 -3.69 -13.46 -3.27
C THR A 117 -5.10 -13.73 -2.71
N ALA A 118 -5.20 -14.47 -1.61
CA ALA A 118 -6.46 -14.79 -0.96
C ALA A 118 -7.01 -13.60 -0.14
N ALA A 119 -8.27 -13.71 0.29
CA ALA A 119 -8.82 -12.78 1.27
C ALA A 119 -8.04 -12.89 2.59
N LEU A 120 -7.73 -11.74 3.19
CA LEU A 120 -7.21 -11.71 4.56
C LEU A 120 -8.38 -11.79 5.54
N ALA A 121 -8.10 -12.22 6.76
CA ALA A 121 -9.12 -12.25 7.82
C ALA A 121 -9.67 -10.84 8.05
N THR A 122 -11.00 -10.72 8.22
CA THR A 122 -11.60 -9.41 8.50
C THR A 122 -11.20 -8.87 9.87
N THR A 123 -10.81 -9.75 10.77
CA THR A 123 -10.29 -9.46 12.11
C THR A 123 -8.76 -9.39 12.18
N LEU A 124 -8.06 -9.33 11.03
CA LEU A 124 -6.61 -9.20 10.99
C LEU A 124 -6.14 -8.09 11.94
N THR A 125 -5.09 -8.36 12.71
CA THR A 125 -4.39 -7.35 13.49
C THR A 125 -3.03 -7.10 12.88
N LEU A 126 -2.49 -5.89 13.05
CA LEU A 126 -1.16 -5.62 12.50
C LEU A 126 -0.09 -6.53 13.11
N ALA A 127 -0.23 -6.93 14.38
CA ALA A 127 0.71 -7.81 15.08
C ALA A 127 0.72 -9.27 14.57
N THR A 128 -0.21 -9.63 13.68
CA THR A 128 -0.32 -10.96 13.07
C THR A 128 -0.15 -10.91 11.54
N ALA A 129 0.24 -9.75 10.98
CA ALA A 129 0.54 -9.65 9.58
C ALA A 129 1.81 -10.45 9.27
N VAL A 130 1.74 -11.31 8.26
CA VAL A 130 2.81 -12.24 7.89
C VAL A 130 3.20 -12.10 6.43
N THR A 131 4.45 -12.46 6.11
CA THR A 131 4.92 -12.52 4.72
C THR A 131 4.67 -11.21 3.97
N CYS A 132 5.05 -10.09 4.55
CA CYS A 132 4.61 -8.80 4.04
C CYS A 132 5.70 -7.73 4.13
N ILE A 133 5.54 -6.69 3.32
CA ILE A 133 6.33 -5.47 3.37
C ILE A 133 5.46 -4.28 2.96
N GLY A 134 5.42 -3.24 3.78
CA GLY A 134 4.60 -2.07 3.53
C GLY A 134 4.51 -1.13 4.71
N ILE A 135 3.49 -0.29 4.72
CA ILE A 135 3.17 0.57 5.86
C ILE A 135 1.82 0.21 6.44
N GLY A 136 1.65 0.44 7.74
CA GLY A 136 0.39 0.12 8.40
C GLY A 136 0.24 0.75 9.76
N PHE A 137 -0.88 0.44 10.39
CA PHE A 137 -1.19 0.85 11.75
C PHE A 137 -2.22 -0.06 12.40
N GLN A 138 -2.29 0.01 13.73
CA GLN A 138 -3.33 -0.59 14.57
C GLN A 138 -3.85 0.54 15.45
N ARG A 139 -5.09 0.98 15.24
CA ARG A 139 -5.69 2.03 16.07
C ARG A 139 -5.91 1.49 17.49
N GLY A 140 -5.70 2.35 18.48
CA GLY A 140 -5.64 1.98 19.90
C GLY A 140 -4.23 1.61 20.38
N THR A 141 -3.33 1.17 19.48
CA THR A 141 -1.93 0.87 19.79
C THR A 141 -0.98 1.91 19.22
N HIS A 142 -1.19 2.29 17.96
CA HIS A 142 -0.32 3.21 17.22
C HIS A 142 -1.01 4.56 17.03
N THR A 143 -0.28 5.64 17.29
CA THR A 143 -0.67 7.02 16.93
C THR A 143 0.01 7.51 15.65
N ARG A 144 1.05 6.78 15.20
CA ARG A 144 1.87 7.07 14.03
C ARG A 144 1.94 5.86 13.12
N TRP A 145 2.13 6.10 11.82
CA TRP A 145 2.34 5.05 10.84
C TRP A 145 3.59 4.23 11.18
N GLN A 146 3.50 2.93 10.91
CA GLN A 146 4.58 1.97 11.11
C GLN A 146 5.05 1.48 9.74
N MET A 147 6.35 1.37 9.55
CA MET A 147 6.94 0.47 8.55
C MET A 147 6.76 -0.96 9.05
N VAL A 148 6.28 -1.86 8.19
CA VAL A 148 5.88 -3.23 8.53
C VAL A 148 6.63 -4.20 7.63
N THR A 149 7.38 -5.14 8.23
CA THR A 149 7.97 -6.27 7.51
C THR A 149 7.75 -7.55 8.27
N ASN A 150 7.61 -8.66 7.55
CA ASN A 150 7.56 -9.99 8.16
C ASN A 150 7.98 -11.10 7.20
N ASP A 151 8.74 -12.08 7.69
CA ASP A 151 9.20 -13.27 6.98
C ASP A 151 8.37 -14.55 7.22
N ALA A 152 7.29 -14.44 7.99
CA ALA A 152 6.40 -15.50 8.50
C ALA A 152 6.95 -16.35 9.66
N SER A 153 8.08 -15.98 10.28
CA SER A 153 8.65 -16.69 11.43
C SER A 153 8.18 -16.19 12.80
N GLY A 154 7.27 -15.20 12.84
CA GLY A 154 6.77 -14.62 14.08
C GLY A 154 5.93 -13.37 13.85
N ALA A 155 5.84 -12.52 14.89
CA ALA A 155 5.21 -11.20 14.78
C ALA A 155 6.01 -10.28 13.84
N PRO A 156 5.35 -9.36 13.12
CA PRO A 156 6.02 -8.42 12.24
C PRO A 156 6.93 -7.47 13.00
N THR A 157 8.07 -7.16 12.39
CA THR A 157 8.88 -6.01 12.78
C THR A 157 8.14 -4.73 12.42
N LEU A 158 7.90 -3.89 13.42
CA LEU A 158 7.23 -2.59 13.29
C LEU A 158 8.22 -1.47 13.63
N THR A 159 8.43 -0.54 12.70
CA THR A 159 9.27 0.65 12.92
C THR A 159 8.41 1.92 12.86
N ASP A 160 8.38 2.70 13.94
CA ASP A 160 7.65 3.98 14.00
C ASP A 160 8.28 4.99 13.04
N MET A 161 7.47 5.58 12.16
CA MET A 161 7.95 6.49 11.12
C MET A 161 8.21 7.93 11.62
N GLY A 162 7.90 8.22 12.89
CA GLY A 162 8.13 9.51 13.53
C GLY A 162 6.91 10.43 13.55
N ALA A 163 7.07 11.55 14.27
CA ALA A 163 6.01 12.51 14.57
C ALA A 163 5.32 13.11 13.33
N SER A 164 6.06 13.26 12.23
CA SER A 164 5.53 13.77 10.97
C SER A 164 4.58 12.81 10.24
N PHE A 165 4.48 11.56 10.69
CA PHE A 165 3.62 10.53 10.10
C PHE A 165 2.52 10.10 11.08
N ALA A 166 1.77 11.07 11.59
CA ALA A 166 0.59 10.80 12.42
C ALA A 166 -0.52 10.09 11.62
N ILE A 167 -1.25 9.19 12.28
CA ILE A 167 -2.42 8.53 11.67
C ILE A 167 -3.62 9.48 11.74
N ALA A 168 -3.92 10.14 10.63
CA ALA A 168 -5.03 11.08 10.50
C ALA A 168 -5.72 10.97 9.14
N THR A 169 -6.96 11.45 9.07
CA THR A 169 -7.68 11.60 7.80
C THR A 169 -7.19 12.84 7.05
N GLY A 170 -7.37 12.86 5.73
CA GLY A 170 -7.01 14.00 4.87
C GLY A 170 -5.50 14.16 4.58
N GLY A 171 -4.63 13.39 5.24
CA GLY A 171 -3.23 13.26 4.86
C GLY A 171 -3.07 12.45 3.56
N VAL A 172 -1.98 12.67 2.83
CA VAL A 172 -1.66 11.96 1.59
C VAL A 172 -0.26 11.39 1.70
N LEU A 173 -0.13 10.06 1.65
CA LEU A 173 1.16 9.38 1.69
C LEU A 173 1.46 8.74 0.33
N THR A 174 2.68 8.94 -0.16
CA THR A 174 3.22 8.12 -1.25
C THR A 174 4.27 7.17 -0.71
N LEU A 175 4.00 5.89 -0.86
CA LEU A 175 4.90 4.80 -0.51
C LEU A 175 5.65 4.35 -1.76
N PHE A 176 6.97 4.25 -1.65
CA PHE A 176 7.88 3.65 -2.61
C PHE A 176 8.61 2.50 -1.94
N ILE A 177 8.65 1.34 -2.59
CA ILE A 177 9.39 0.18 -2.12
C ILE A 177 10.13 -0.41 -3.32
N ALA A 178 11.41 -0.69 -3.18
CA ALA A 178 12.22 -1.28 -4.24
C ALA A 178 13.14 -2.36 -3.72
N ALA A 179 13.21 -3.48 -4.44
CA ALA A 179 14.17 -4.55 -4.21
C ALA A 179 15.01 -4.75 -5.47
N PRO A 180 16.35 -4.75 -5.39
CA PRO A 180 17.17 -5.17 -6.51
C PRO A 180 16.99 -6.68 -6.77
N PRO A 181 17.24 -7.16 -8.01
CA PRO A 181 17.20 -8.59 -8.32
C PRO A 181 18.12 -9.40 -7.40
N ASN A 182 17.58 -10.43 -6.75
CA ASN A 182 18.26 -11.26 -5.75
C ASN A 182 18.92 -10.44 -4.62
N GLY A 183 18.29 -9.31 -4.26
CA GLY A 183 18.73 -8.42 -3.20
C GLY A 183 18.54 -9.00 -1.80
N SER A 184 19.55 -8.84 -0.96
CA SER A 184 19.44 -9.11 0.48
C SER A 184 18.68 -8.01 1.24
N SER A 185 18.52 -6.83 0.64
CA SER A 185 17.81 -5.69 1.23
C SER A 185 16.66 -5.17 0.36
N VAL A 186 15.74 -4.46 1.01
CA VAL A 186 14.64 -3.73 0.36
C VAL A 186 14.69 -2.28 0.84
N TRP A 187 14.57 -1.35 -0.11
CA TRP A 187 14.58 0.08 0.14
C TRP A 187 13.16 0.61 0.21
N VAL A 188 12.85 1.35 1.26
CA VAL A 188 11.54 1.98 1.45
C VAL A 188 11.71 3.48 1.57
N ARG A 189 10.83 4.22 0.89
CA ARG A 189 10.65 5.65 1.07
C ARG A 189 9.16 5.95 1.21
N VAL A 190 8.81 6.78 2.19
CA VAL A 190 7.47 7.33 2.33
C VAL A 190 7.54 8.84 2.37
N VAL A 191 6.68 9.48 1.59
CA VAL A 191 6.55 10.94 1.56
C VAL A 191 5.16 11.30 2.04
N ASP A 192 5.07 12.14 3.07
CA ASP A 192 3.84 12.88 3.34
C ASP A 192 3.76 14.04 2.35
N GLU A 193 2.85 13.92 1.41
CA GLU A 193 2.70 14.86 0.31
C GLU A 193 2.10 16.21 0.73
N VAL A 194 1.52 16.28 1.94
CA VAL A 194 0.98 17.52 2.51
C VAL A 194 2.09 18.32 3.20
N SER A 195 2.89 17.67 4.05
CA SER A 195 3.95 18.34 4.81
C SER A 195 5.32 18.36 4.11
N GLY A 196 5.54 17.47 3.14
CA GLY A 196 6.84 17.22 2.52
C GLY A 196 7.78 16.36 3.35
N ALA A 197 7.34 15.85 4.52
CA ALA A 197 8.17 14.99 5.36
C ALA A 197 8.50 13.68 4.66
N VAL A 198 9.71 13.17 4.90
CA VAL A 198 10.23 11.95 4.29
C VAL A 198 10.69 10.98 5.37
N PHE A 199 10.30 9.71 5.22
CA PHE A 199 10.85 8.57 5.94
C PHE A 199 11.55 7.66 4.92
N GLU A 200 12.80 7.29 5.18
CA GLU A 200 13.58 6.40 4.33
C GLU A 200 14.29 5.34 5.17
N GLN A 201 14.30 4.11 4.69
CA GLN A 201 14.97 3.00 5.37
C GLN A 201 15.42 1.93 4.37
N GLU A 202 16.63 1.41 4.59
CA GLU A 202 17.06 0.12 4.04
C GLU A 202 16.72 -0.97 5.06
N ILE A 203 16.01 -2.01 4.62
CA ILE A 203 15.59 -3.12 5.48
C ILE A 203 16.34 -4.37 5.05
N THR A 204 16.99 -5.04 6.02
CA THR A 204 17.87 -6.20 5.78
C THR A 204 17.45 -7.46 6.53
N ALA A 205 16.41 -7.38 7.36
CA ALA A 205 15.94 -8.46 8.23
C ALA A 205 14.40 -8.55 8.22
N ASP A 206 13.88 -9.70 8.64
CA ASP A 206 12.43 -9.98 8.70
C ASP A 206 11.68 -9.66 7.39
N LEU A 207 12.37 -9.91 6.27
CA LEU A 207 11.85 -9.70 4.92
C LEU A 207 11.17 -10.98 4.43
N PRO A 208 10.12 -10.87 3.59
CA PRO A 208 9.54 -12.04 2.93
C PRO A 208 10.61 -12.95 2.32
N ALA A 209 10.45 -14.27 2.46
CA ALA A 209 11.39 -15.23 1.93
C ALA A 209 11.71 -14.94 0.45
N ASN A 210 12.95 -15.16 0.04
CA ASN A 210 13.40 -14.72 -1.28
C ASN A 210 12.71 -15.45 -2.46
N THR A 211 12.16 -16.64 -2.21
CA THR A 211 11.33 -17.45 -3.12
C THR A 211 9.83 -17.15 -3.02
N GLN A 212 9.41 -16.35 -2.04
CA GLN A 212 8.00 -16.03 -1.85
C GLN A 212 7.55 -14.98 -2.86
N PHE A 213 6.46 -15.30 -3.57
CA PHE A 213 5.77 -14.33 -4.41
C PHE A 213 4.87 -13.42 -3.57
N LEU A 214 4.80 -12.16 -3.98
CA LEU A 214 4.05 -11.09 -3.34
C LEU A 214 3.05 -10.50 -4.32
N SER A 215 1.95 -9.97 -3.79
CA SER A 215 0.93 -9.24 -4.56
C SER A 215 0.56 -7.93 -3.85
N PRO A 216 0.12 -6.89 -4.59
CA PRO A 216 -0.35 -5.66 -4.00
C PRO A 216 -1.52 -5.88 -3.05
N ARG A 217 -1.47 -5.20 -1.89
CA ARG A 217 -2.49 -5.22 -0.85
C ARG A 217 -2.74 -3.81 -0.32
N LEU A 218 -3.98 -3.36 -0.40
CA LEU A 218 -4.48 -2.15 0.26
C LEU A 218 -5.64 -2.58 1.15
N PHE A 219 -5.48 -2.52 2.46
CA PHE A 219 -6.39 -3.15 3.42
C PHE A 219 -6.68 -2.23 4.59
N MET A 220 -7.95 -2.16 4.98
CA MET A 220 -8.39 -1.66 6.27
C MET A 220 -9.53 -2.51 6.82
N ASN A 221 -9.63 -2.62 8.14
CA ASN A 221 -10.79 -3.22 8.80
C ASN A 221 -11.39 -2.32 9.87
N THR A 222 -12.63 -2.64 10.28
CA THR A 222 -13.37 -1.86 11.28
C THR A 222 -12.97 -2.18 12.72
N GLY A 223 -12.18 -3.22 12.97
CA GLY A 223 -11.73 -3.62 14.31
C GLY A 223 -12.88 -3.89 15.27
N ALA A 224 -13.87 -4.69 14.86
CA ALA A 224 -15.13 -4.93 15.57
C ALA A 224 -16.07 -3.70 15.74
N THR A 225 -15.69 -2.51 15.27
CA THR A 225 -16.57 -1.34 15.33
C THR A 225 -17.67 -1.45 14.27
N ALA A 226 -18.93 -1.22 14.64
CA ALA A 226 -20.07 -1.20 13.72
C ALA A 226 -20.17 0.13 12.96
N ALA A 227 -19.08 0.53 12.30
CA ALA A 227 -18.99 1.72 11.47
C ALA A 227 -17.92 1.50 10.39
N ALA A 228 -18.11 2.10 9.21
CA ALA A 228 -17.26 1.83 8.06
C ALA A 228 -15.85 2.42 8.21
N VAL A 229 -14.86 1.75 7.61
CA VAL A 229 -13.55 2.34 7.29
C VAL A 229 -13.49 2.69 5.81
N ALA A 230 -12.66 3.68 5.47
CA ALA A 230 -12.43 4.03 4.08
C ALA A 230 -11.04 4.62 3.88
N TYR A 231 -10.45 4.29 2.73
CA TYR A 231 -9.27 4.97 2.20
C TYR A 231 -9.50 5.37 0.75
N ASP A 232 -8.75 6.37 0.33
CA ASP A 232 -8.63 6.79 -1.05
C ASP A 232 -7.27 6.37 -1.59
N CYS A 233 -7.21 6.04 -2.87
CA CYS A 233 -5.96 5.74 -3.57
C CYS A 233 -5.93 6.45 -4.92
N ALA A 234 -4.82 7.13 -5.21
CA ALA A 234 -4.62 7.89 -6.44
C ALA A 234 -3.88 7.08 -7.52
N GLY A 235 -3.39 5.89 -7.17
CA GLY A 235 -2.70 4.98 -8.08
C GLY A 235 -1.87 3.96 -7.32
N ALA A 236 -1.79 2.74 -7.85
CA ALA A 236 -0.83 1.73 -7.45
C ALA A 236 -0.06 1.27 -8.70
N TYR A 237 1.25 1.22 -8.61
CA TYR A 237 2.15 0.87 -9.71
C TYR A 237 3.14 -0.18 -9.21
N LEU A 238 3.39 -1.18 -10.03
CA LEU A 238 4.41 -2.19 -9.81
C LEU A 238 5.16 -2.40 -11.12
N GLU A 239 6.46 -2.57 -11.01
CA GLU A 239 7.35 -2.79 -12.14
C GLU A 239 8.35 -3.89 -11.79
N THR A 240 8.50 -4.84 -12.71
CA THR A 240 9.56 -5.86 -12.71
C THR A 240 10.37 -5.75 -13.99
N ASP A 241 11.64 -6.16 -13.92
CA ASP A 241 12.51 -6.16 -15.10
C ASP A 241 12.15 -7.29 -16.08
N TYR A 242 11.42 -8.32 -15.63
CA TYR A 242 11.04 -9.51 -16.41
C TYR A 242 9.59 -9.94 -16.16
#